data_AF-A0A6J1G4F9-F1
#
_entry.id   AF-A0A6J1G4F9-F1
#
_cell.length_a   1.000
_cell.length_b   1.000
_cell.length_c   1.000
_cell.angle_alpha   90.00
_cell.angle_beta   90.00
_cell.angle_gamma   90.00
#
_symmetry.space_group_name_H-M   'P 1'
#
loop_
_entity.id
_entity.type
_entity.pdbx_description
1 polymer ?
#
loop_
_entity_poly.entity_id
_entity_poly.type
_entity_poly.pdbx_seq_one_letter_code
_entity_poly.pdbx_strand_id
1 'polypeptide(L)'
;MATLLKKVWESVSTRSVLSLEMSSSDHRGFDESSLGEFDRIPMDILMNILKLSGPKSAAKMGMLCKSWRSLVSDNGLWVFFLQNQLVEPWDSILFGETKLALGYPLESFSSQMMPLSFMEVYSKRVALPGSVIIDGGSGYCKFGWSKYDCPSGRSATFLEFGNIESPMYSRLRHFFATIYGRMRVKTSLHPVVVSVPLCHYDDTESAKASRQQLKEAIHSVLFDMNVPSVCAVNQATLALYAARRTSGIVVNIGFQVTSIVPILHGKVMRKVGVEVVGLGALKLTGHLRELMQQNNIRFESMYTVRALKENLCYVAQDYEAEFSKDTRASSEANGEGWFTLSKERFQTGEILFRPSMAGVRAMGLHEAVALCVDHCHAAELTCDDSWFKTVVLSGGSACLPGLAGCRRNCMGFFLLPYPMVSESFLHHMVQTQLGLGRGLLAI
;
A
#
# COMPACT_ATOMS: atom_id res chain seq x y z
N MET A 1 31.09 23.58 18.30
CA MET A 1 31.02 22.78 17.05
C MET A 1 29.61 22.62 16.47
N ALA A 2 28.53 22.56 17.27
CA ALA A 2 27.15 22.51 16.75
C ALA A 2 26.72 23.75 15.92
N THR A 3 27.35 24.90 16.16
CA THR A 3 27.10 26.16 15.43
C THR A 3 27.77 26.24 14.05
N LEU A 4 28.82 25.44 13.80
CA LEU A 4 29.50 25.38 12.50
C LEU A 4 28.68 24.56 11.49
N LEU A 5 28.09 23.45 11.93
CA LEU A 5 27.21 22.63 11.08
C LEU A 5 25.92 23.36 10.68
N LYS A 6 25.39 24.22 11.57
CA LYS A 6 24.21 25.05 11.26
C LYS A 6 24.54 26.14 10.23
N LYS A 7 25.73 26.74 10.28
CA LYS A 7 26.19 27.73 9.28
C LYS A 7 26.52 27.11 7.92
N VAL A 8 27.04 25.88 7.89
CA VAL A 8 27.24 25.13 6.64
C VAL A 8 25.90 24.78 6.00
N TRP A 9 24.90 24.39 6.80
CA TRP A 9 23.53 24.15 6.34
C TRP A 9 22.88 25.40 5.70
N GLU A 10 23.03 26.57 6.31
CA GLU A 10 22.50 27.83 5.78
C GLU A 10 23.24 28.32 4.51
N SER A 11 24.55 28.04 4.39
CA SER A 11 25.34 28.37 3.18
C SER A 11 25.04 27.44 1.99
N VAL A 12 24.67 26.18 2.24
CA VAL A 12 24.28 25.25 1.17
C VAL A 12 22.89 25.58 0.64
N SER A 13 21.97 26.02 1.50
CA SER A 13 20.60 26.39 1.11
C SER A 13 20.50 27.71 0.34
N THR A 14 21.52 28.57 0.42
CA THR A 14 21.57 29.88 -0.28
C THR A 14 22.31 29.83 -1.62
N ARG A 15 23.14 28.80 -1.87
CA ARG A 15 23.85 28.63 -3.14
C ARG A 15 23.03 27.96 -4.26
N SER A 16 21.91 27.32 -3.94
CA SER A 16 21.03 26.70 -4.95
C SER A 16 20.22 27.70 -5.78
N VAL A 17 20.31 29.01 -5.49
CA VAL A 17 19.56 30.07 -6.19
C VAL A 17 20.43 30.87 -7.19
N LEU A 18 21.75 30.64 -7.27
CA LEU A 18 22.65 31.46 -8.11
C LEU A 18 23.64 30.64 -8.98
N SER A 19 23.19 29.57 -9.63
CA SER A 19 23.98 28.94 -10.70
C SER A 19 23.10 28.41 -11.83
N LEU A 20 22.60 29.35 -12.62
CA LEU A 20 22.13 29.11 -13.98
C LEU A 20 22.90 30.11 -14.85
N GLU A 21 24.00 29.66 -15.45
CA GLU A 21 24.41 29.99 -16.83
C GLU A 21 25.80 29.41 -17.16
N MET A 22 25.88 28.88 -18.39
CA MET A 22 27.07 28.54 -19.20
C MET A 22 27.80 27.18 -19.00
N SER A 23 27.30 26.20 -19.78
CA SER A 23 28.00 25.24 -20.66
C SER A 23 29.42 24.73 -20.33
N SER A 24 29.60 23.41 -20.25
CA SER A 24 30.04 22.55 -21.37
C SER A 24 30.37 21.12 -20.89
N SER A 25 30.25 20.18 -21.82
CA SER A 25 30.46 18.72 -21.76
C SER A 25 31.45 18.15 -20.74
N ASP A 26 31.00 17.15 -19.98
CA ASP A 26 31.75 15.89 -19.84
C ASP A 26 30.88 14.75 -19.30
N HIS A 27 30.95 13.60 -19.96
CA HIS A 27 30.33 12.35 -19.54
C HIS A 27 31.00 11.81 -18.26
N ARG A 28 30.28 11.76 -17.13
CA ARG A 28 30.60 10.85 -16.01
C ARG A 28 29.33 10.20 -15.50
N GLY A 29 29.34 8.87 -15.48
CA GLY A 29 28.28 8.07 -14.86
C GLY A 29 28.13 8.43 -13.38
N PHE A 30 26.89 8.52 -12.92
CA PHE A 30 26.56 8.71 -11.51
C PHE A 30 27.04 7.48 -10.72
N ASP A 31 28.08 7.67 -9.92
CA ASP A 31 28.55 6.70 -8.95
C ASP A 31 27.53 6.62 -7.80
N GLU A 32 26.73 5.55 -7.75
CA GLU A 32 25.66 5.34 -6.75
C GLU A 32 26.17 5.10 -5.31
N SER A 33 27.49 5.23 -5.08
CA SER A 33 28.18 4.83 -3.84
C SER A 33 28.69 5.99 -2.97
N SER A 34 28.49 7.25 -3.37
CA SER A 34 29.07 8.43 -2.71
C SER A 34 28.25 8.93 -1.50
N LEU A 35 28.90 9.30 -0.40
CA LEU A 35 28.34 10.10 0.71
C LEU A 35 28.35 11.62 0.38
N GLY A 36 28.71 12.00 -0.85
CA GLY A 36 28.88 13.37 -1.31
C GLY A 36 30.16 13.99 -0.75
N GLU A 37 30.07 15.23 -0.28
CA GLU A 37 31.20 15.96 0.35
C GLU A 37 31.77 15.25 1.60
N PHE A 38 31.03 14.29 2.17
CA PHE A 38 31.46 13.50 3.33
C PHE A 38 32.41 12.35 2.99
N ASP A 39 32.60 12.00 1.71
CA ASP A 39 33.57 10.98 1.29
C ASP A 39 35.02 11.35 1.66
N ARG A 40 35.28 12.64 1.92
CA ARG A 40 36.58 13.16 2.35
C ARG A 40 36.85 12.97 3.84
N ILE A 41 35.87 12.51 4.61
CA ILE A 41 35.99 12.33 6.07
C ILE A 41 36.26 10.86 6.38
N PRO A 42 37.32 10.55 7.16
CA PRO A 42 37.56 9.20 7.66
C PRO A 42 36.34 8.58 8.36
N MET A 43 36.10 7.29 8.12
CA MET A 43 34.91 6.57 8.59
C MET A 43 34.77 6.52 10.12
N ASP A 44 35.88 6.45 10.83
CA ASP A 44 35.95 6.51 12.30
C ASP A 44 35.47 7.87 12.84
N ILE A 45 35.85 8.96 12.17
CA ILE A 45 35.37 10.32 12.49
C ILE A 45 33.87 10.43 12.20
N LEU A 46 33.43 9.90 11.06
CA LEU A 46 32.01 9.88 10.67
C LEU A 46 31.14 9.11 11.67
N MET A 47 31.64 7.98 12.18
CA MET A 47 30.98 7.19 13.22
C MET A 47 30.91 7.94 14.55
N ASN A 48 31.95 8.68 14.93
CA ASN A 48 31.92 9.54 16.12
C ASN A 48 30.93 10.71 15.95
N ILE A 49 30.83 11.29 14.75
CA ILE A 49 29.81 12.31 14.45
C ILE A 49 28.41 11.71 14.61
N LEU A 50 28.16 10.50 14.12
CA LEU A 50 26.88 9.81 14.29
C LEU A 50 26.55 9.54 15.76
N LYS A 51 27.52 9.04 16.55
CA LYS A 51 27.38 8.84 18.00
C LYS A 51 27.01 10.13 18.73
N LEU A 52 27.60 11.26 18.35
CA LEU A 52 27.31 12.57 18.94
C LEU A 52 25.98 13.17 18.46
N SER A 53 25.55 12.85 17.23
CA SER A 53 24.28 13.34 16.67
C SER A 53 23.03 12.77 17.35
N GLY A 54 23.20 11.67 18.08
CA GLY A 54 22.15 10.93 18.74
C GLY A 54 21.36 10.01 17.80
N PRO A 55 20.61 9.05 18.37
CA PRO A 55 19.98 7.95 17.62
C PRO A 55 18.96 8.44 16.59
N LYS A 56 18.18 9.47 16.93
CA LYS A 56 17.16 10.05 16.01
C LYS A 56 17.80 10.70 14.78
N SER A 57 18.91 11.41 14.96
CA SER A 57 19.61 12.07 13.85
C SER A 57 20.36 11.05 13.00
N ALA A 58 21.02 10.08 13.63
CA ALA A 58 21.68 8.97 12.94
C ALA A 58 20.71 8.17 12.07
N ALA A 59 19.54 7.79 12.61
CA ALA A 59 18.49 7.12 11.83
C ALA A 59 18.03 7.93 10.61
N LYS A 60 17.87 9.26 10.78
CA LYS A 60 17.50 10.16 9.66
C LYS A 60 18.57 10.22 8.59
N MET A 61 19.87 10.15 8.93
CA MET A 61 20.94 10.13 7.94
C MET A 61 20.86 8.90 7.04
N GLY A 62 20.46 7.74 7.58
CA GLY A 62 20.26 6.51 6.81
C GLY A 62 19.21 6.60 5.70
N MET A 63 18.43 7.68 5.67
CA MET A 63 17.43 7.96 4.63
C MET A 63 17.95 8.70 3.41
N LEU A 64 19.14 9.27 3.50
CA LEU A 64 19.68 10.12 2.44
C LEU A 64 20.18 9.29 1.26
N CYS A 65 20.97 8.25 1.51
CA CYS A 65 21.49 7.36 0.47
C CYS A 65 21.85 5.96 1.02
N LYS A 66 22.18 5.02 0.11
CA LYS A 66 22.58 3.65 0.44
C LYS A 66 23.82 3.60 1.34
N SER A 67 24.80 4.47 1.11
CA SER A 67 26.05 4.51 1.89
C SER A 67 25.80 4.97 3.33
N TRP A 68 25.00 6.02 3.54
CA TRP A 68 24.57 6.44 4.88
C TRP A 68 23.76 5.35 5.59
N ARG A 69 22.89 4.66 4.87
CA ARG A 69 22.10 3.54 5.41
C ARG A 69 23.00 2.40 5.90
N SER A 70 24.01 2.02 5.11
CA SER A 70 24.97 0.97 5.49
C SER A 70 25.71 1.35 6.76
N LEU A 71 26.16 2.60 6.87
CA LEU A 71 26.88 3.12 8.02
C LEU A 71 26.00 3.15 9.29
N VAL A 72 24.76 3.62 9.15
CA VAL A 72 23.80 3.71 10.27
C VAL A 72 23.33 2.34 10.72
N SER A 73 23.45 1.30 9.90
CA SER A 73 23.08 -0.08 10.26
C SER A 73 24.11 -0.78 11.15
N ASP A 74 25.23 -0.12 11.48
CA ASP A 74 26.28 -0.68 12.34
C ASP A 74 25.78 -0.95 13.78
N ASN A 75 25.92 -2.20 14.24
CA ASN A 75 25.46 -2.59 15.57
C ASN A 75 26.23 -1.88 16.69
N GLY A 76 27.52 -1.56 16.50
CA GLY A 76 28.34 -0.86 17.50
C GLY A 76 27.82 0.55 17.79
N LEU A 77 27.27 1.24 16.79
CA LEU A 77 26.60 2.53 16.93
C LEU A 77 25.36 2.44 17.83
N TRP A 78 24.51 1.43 17.61
CA TRP A 78 23.27 1.28 18.38
C TRP A 78 23.48 0.72 19.78
N VAL A 79 24.48 -0.14 19.97
CA VAL A 79 24.95 -0.54 21.30
C VAL A 79 25.44 0.68 22.08
N PHE A 80 26.19 1.58 21.44
CA PHE A 80 26.62 2.84 22.07
C PHE A 80 25.41 3.70 22.51
N PHE A 81 24.38 3.83 21.67
CA PHE A 81 23.17 4.56 22.05
C PHE A 81 22.40 3.90 23.20
N LEU A 82 22.29 2.57 23.19
CA LEU A 82 21.65 1.81 24.27
C LEU A 82 22.39 1.95 25.61
N GLN A 83 23.72 1.97 25.58
CA GLN A 83 24.54 2.08 26.80
C GLN A 83 24.57 3.50 27.37
N ASN A 84 24.56 4.54 26.52
CA ASN A 84 24.84 5.92 26.95
C ASN A 84 23.62 6.84 27.04
N GLN A 85 22.42 6.43 26.60
CA GLN A 85 21.19 7.25 26.71
C GLN A 85 20.15 6.72 27.71
N LEU A 86 20.51 5.77 28.57
CA LEU A 86 19.65 5.34 29.68
C LEU A 86 19.64 6.40 30.78
N VAL A 87 18.67 7.33 30.69
CA VAL A 87 18.29 8.22 31.81
C VAL A 87 17.21 7.58 32.68
N GLU A 88 16.65 6.43 32.29
CA GLU A 88 15.73 5.67 33.14
C GLU A 88 16.41 4.43 33.74
N PRO A 89 16.18 4.11 35.04
CA PRO A 89 16.76 2.95 35.69
C PRO A 89 16.39 1.67 34.94
N TRP A 90 17.35 0.77 34.78
CA TRP A 90 17.17 -0.56 34.17
C TRP A 90 15.98 -1.34 34.78
N ASP A 91 15.60 -1.02 36.02
CA ASP A 91 14.49 -1.63 36.76
C ASP A 91 13.09 -1.24 36.24
N SER A 92 12.97 -0.22 35.39
CA SER A 92 11.70 0.19 34.78
C SER A 92 11.43 -0.41 33.40
N ILE A 93 12.41 -1.12 32.82
CA ILE A 93 12.22 -1.96 31.63
C ILE A 93 12.15 -3.42 32.09
N LEU A 94 11.21 -3.69 32.98
CA LEU A 94 10.72 -5.05 33.15
C LEU A 94 10.15 -5.45 31.78
N PHE A 95 10.75 -6.47 31.18
CA PHE A 95 10.16 -7.18 30.05
C PHE A 95 8.71 -7.49 30.41
N GLY A 96 7.78 -6.73 29.83
CA GLY A 96 6.36 -7.06 29.85
C GLY A 96 6.13 -8.24 28.92
N GLU A 97 6.65 -9.42 29.28
CA GLU A 97 6.18 -10.72 28.81
C GLU A 97 4.73 -10.90 29.28
N THR A 98 3.81 -10.16 28.68
CA THR A 98 2.38 -10.21 29.04
C THR A 98 1.61 -11.28 28.27
N LYS A 99 2.27 -12.00 27.36
CA LYS A 99 1.71 -13.17 26.67
C LYS A 99 2.77 -14.23 26.45
N LEU A 100 3.24 -14.84 27.54
CA LEU A 100 3.66 -16.24 27.47
C LEU A 100 2.48 -17.05 26.92
N ALA A 101 2.74 -17.76 25.82
CA ALA A 101 1.81 -18.65 25.18
C ALA A 101 1.29 -19.68 26.19
N LEU A 102 0.04 -19.53 26.61
CA LEU A 102 -0.69 -20.61 27.27
C LEU A 102 -1.19 -21.56 26.18
N GLY A 103 -0.47 -22.68 26.08
CA GLY A 103 -0.96 -23.93 25.50
C GLY A 103 -0.72 -24.10 24.01
N TYR A 104 0.43 -24.66 23.63
CA TYR A 104 0.61 -25.75 22.67
C TYR A 104 2.09 -26.17 22.71
N PRO A 105 2.45 -27.47 22.68
CA PRO A 105 3.83 -27.88 22.75
C PRO A 105 4.55 -27.49 21.45
N LEU A 106 5.68 -26.80 21.59
CA LEU A 106 6.55 -26.38 20.51
C LEU A 106 7.17 -27.62 19.83
N GLU A 107 6.81 -27.85 18.56
CA GLU A 107 7.66 -28.65 17.68
C GLU A 107 8.97 -27.89 17.43
N SER A 108 10.08 -28.58 17.65
CA SER A 108 11.44 -28.07 17.49
C SER A 108 11.76 -27.81 16.01
N PHE A 109 11.53 -26.58 15.54
CA PHE A 109 12.13 -26.14 14.28
C PHE A 109 13.54 -25.59 14.53
N SER A 110 14.51 -26.37 14.05
CA SER A 110 15.88 -25.95 13.79
C SER A 110 15.87 -24.85 12.71
N SER A 111 15.70 -23.60 13.11
CA SER A 111 16.07 -22.44 12.29
C SER A 111 17.12 -21.63 13.04
N GLN A 112 18.31 -21.49 12.46
CA GLN A 112 19.34 -20.56 12.94
C GLN A 112 18.69 -19.20 13.24
N MET A 113 18.62 -18.82 14.52
CA MET A 113 18.24 -17.47 14.92
C MET A 113 19.29 -16.51 14.35
N MET A 114 18.93 -15.76 13.31
CA MET A 114 19.75 -14.62 12.89
C MET A 114 19.75 -13.58 14.03
N PRO A 115 20.91 -13.04 14.43
CA PRO A 115 20.95 -12.04 15.49
C PRO A 115 20.21 -10.77 15.05
N LEU A 116 19.18 -10.39 15.82
CA LEU A 116 18.41 -9.15 15.61
C LEU A 116 19.36 -7.94 15.62
N SER A 117 19.14 -6.96 14.73
CA SER A 117 19.94 -5.74 14.72
C SER A 117 19.63 -4.91 15.97
N PHE A 118 20.65 -4.34 16.61
CA PHE A 118 20.45 -3.46 17.76
C PHE A 118 19.69 -2.18 17.39
N MET A 119 19.73 -1.77 16.12
CA MET A 119 18.88 -0.71 15.59
C MET A 119 17.40 -1.08 15.72
N GLU A 120 17.03 -2.32 15.41
CA GLU A 120 15.64 -2.80 15.51
C GLU A 120 15.19 -2.89 16.98
N VAL A 121 16.07 -3.36 17.86
CA VAL A 121 15.82 -3.40 19.31
C VAL A 121 15.59 -1.99 19.86
N TYR A 122 16.42 -1.01 19.47
CA TYR A 122 16.23 0.38 19.86
C TYR A 122 14.94 0.97 19.28
N SER A 123 14.66 0.70 18.00
CA SER A 123 13.47 1.17 17.30
C SER A 123 12.17 0.71 17.96
N LYS A 124 12.14 -0.51 18.49
CA LYS A 124 10.99 -1.09 19.20
C LYS A 124 10.69 -0.39 20.55
N ARG A 125 11.62 0.41 21.08
CA ARG A 125 11.43 1.18 22.34
C ARG A 125 10.86 2.58 22.11
N VAL A 126 10.90 3.08 20.87
CA VAL A 126 10.41 4.43 20.57
C VAL A 126 8.91 4.35 20.33
N ALA A 127 8.12 4.99 21.20
CA ALA A 127 6.71 5.26 20.93
C ALA A 127 6.61 6.18 19.71
N LEU A 128 6.27 5.62 18.54
CA LEU A 128 6.06 6.43 17.35
C LEU A 128 4.75 7.22 17.48
N PRO A 129 4.74 8.53 17.19
CA PRO A 129 3.50 9.26 17.08
C PRO A 129 2.68 8.65 15.93
N GLY A 130 1.37 8.48 16.16
CA GLY A 130 0.45 7.99 15.14
C GLY A 130 0.55 8.81 13.85
N SER A 131 0.56 8.12 12.72
CA SER A 131 0.57 8.72 11.39
C SER A 131 -0.84 8.79 10.82
N VAL A 132 -1.11 9.77 9.97
CA VAL A 132 -2.34 9.81 9.17
C VAL A 132 -2.16 8.89 7.97
N ILE A 133 -3.15 8.05 7.69
CA ILE A 133 -3.18 7.20 6.49
C ILE A 133 -4.29 7.70 5.58
N ILE A 134 -3.97 7.88 4.30
CA ILE A 134 -4.94 8.28 3.27
C ILE A 134 -4.83 7.31 2.09
N ASP A 135 -5.88 6.52 1.88
CA ASP A 135 -6.05 5.66 0.71
C ASP A 135 -7.02 6.30 -0.30
N GLY A 136 -6.47 6.95 -1.31
CA GLY A 136 -7.21 7.60 -2.40
C GLY A 136 -7.65 6.62 -3.50
N GLY A 137 -8.72 5.86 -3.25
CA GLY A 137 -9.32 4.98 -4.26
C GLY A 137 -10.18 5.74 -5.27
N SER A 138 -10.38 5.18 -6.46
CA SER A 138 -11.17 5.84 -7.53
C SER A 138 -12.64 6.05 -7.18
N GLY A 139 -13.25 5.17 -6.38
CA GLY A 139 -14.62 5.35 -5.89
C GLY A 139 -14.74 5.98 -4.52
N TYR A 140 -13.90 5.53 -3.59
CA TYR A 140 -13.93 5.99 -2.21
C TYR A 140 -12.50 6.20 -1.71
N CYS A 141 -12.30 7.32 -1.05
CA CYS A 141 -11.15 7.57 -0.21
C CYS A 141 -11.40 6.94 1.17
N LYS A 142 -10.43 6.23 1.72
CA LYS A 142 -10.43 5.82 3.13
C LYS A 142 -9.33 6.57 3.84
N PHE A 143 -9.58 6.98 5.08
CA PHE A 143 -8.59 7.72 5.85
C PHE A 143 -8.70 7.37 7.33
N GLY A 144 -7.60 7.48 8.05
CA GLY A 144 -7.58 7.14 9.47
C GLY A 144 -6.21 7.28 10.09
N TRP A 145 -6.12 6.83 11.34
CA TRP A 145 -4.87 6.80 12.07
C TRP A 145 -4.18 5.44 11.93
N SER A 146 -2.86 5.45 11.89
CA SER A 146 -2.04 4.24 11.86
C SER A 146 -2.09 3.40 13.14
N LYS A 147 -2.74 3.90 14.19
CA LYS A 147 -2.93 3.23 15.49
C LYS A 147 -4.24 2.46 15.58
N TYR A 148 -4.99 2.36 14.49
CA TYR A 148 -6.26 1.65 14.44
C TYR A 148 -6.20 0.59 13.34
N ASP A 149 -6.85 -0.55 13.58
CA ASP A 149 -6.97 -1.64 12.61
C ASP A 149 -7.92 -1.35 11.44
N CYS A 150 -8.66 -0.24 11.52
CA CYS A 150 -9.54 0.19 10.46
C CYS A 150 -9.49 1.71 10.24
N PRO A 151 -9.82 2.18 9.02
CA PRO A 151 -9.93 3.59 8.73
C PRO A 151 -10.97 4.24 9.64
N SER A 152 -10.62 5.44 10.11
CA SER A 152 -11.52 6.28 10.90
C SER A 152 -12.67 6.83 10.07
N GLY A 153 -12.56 6.84 8.75
CA GLY A 153 -13.62 7.29 7.86
C GLY A 153 -13.43 6.91 6.39
N ARG A 154 -14.51 7.10 5.64
CA ARG A 154 -14.57 6.92 4.19
C ARG A 154 -15.28 8.13 3.57
N SER A 155 -14.77 8.65 2.47
CA SER A 155 -15.44 9.68 1.64
C SER A 155 -15.57 9.20 0.20
N ALA A 156 -16.60 9.65 -0.51
CA ALA A 156 -16.73 9.42 -1.93
C ALA A 156 -15.68 10.26 -2.69
N THR A 157 -14.94 9.61 -3.58
CA THR A 157 -13.89 10.26 -4.38
C THR A 157 -14.51 11.08 -5.52
N PHE A 158 -15.62 10.62 -6.09
CA PHE A 158 -16.21 11.21 -7.30
C PHE A 158 -16.90 12.58 -7.11
N LEU A 159 -17.36 12.91 -5.89
CA LEU A 159 -18.12 14.14 -5.67
C LEU A 159 -17.28 15.32 -5.18
N GLU A 160 -16.01 15.09 -4.79
CA GLU A 160 -15.21 16.09 -4.08
C GLU A 160 -13.93 16.50 -4.81
N PHE A 161 -13.55 15.83 -5.89
CA PHE A 161 -12.48 16.30 -6.77
C PHE A 161 -13.14 17.01 -7.93
N GLY A 162 -13.31 18.32 -7.75
CA GLY A 162 -14.01 19.23 -8.64
C GLY A 162 -13.59 19.16 -10.11
N ASN A 163 -14.21 20.02 -10.91
CA ASN A 163 -14.11 20.09 -12.38
C ASN A 163 -12.78 19.55 -12.91
N ILE A 164 -12.82 18.51 -13.78
CA ILE A 164 -11.66 17.84 -14.38
C ILE A 164 -10.70 18.85 -15.06
N GLU A 165 -11.23 19.99 -15.50
CA GLU A 165 -10.51 21.11 -16.07
C GLU A 165 -9.57 21.82 -15.07
N SER A 166 -9.73 21.57 -13.77
CA SER A 166 -8.90 22.16 -12.73
C SER A 166 -7.50 21.53 -12.70
N PRO A 167 -6.43 22.34 -12.51
CA PRO A 167 -5.07 21.84 -12.37
C PRO A 167 -4.95 20.75 -11.32
N MET A 168 -4.10 19.74 -11.59
CA MET A 168 -3.89 18.60 -10.69
C MET A 168 -3.53 19.03 -9.25
N TYR A 169 -2.65 20.03 -9.11
CA TYR A 169 -2.26 20.59 -7.81
C TYR A 169 -3.47 21.05 -7.00
N SER A 170 -4.36 21.86 -7.59
CA SER A 170 -5.54 22.40 -6.91
C SER A 170 -6.51 21.30 -6.48
N ARG A 171 -6.70 20.29 -7.33
CA ARG A 171 -7.55 19.12 -7.02
C ARG A 171 -6.98 18.31 -5.85
N LEU A 172 -5.67 18.03 -5.85
CA LEU A 172 -4.99 17.33 -4.76
C LEU A 172 -4.98 18.15 -3.46
N ARG A 173 -4.77 19.46 -3.54
CA ARG A 173 -4.80 20.34 -2.36
C ARG A 173 -6.18 20.35 -1.72
N HIS A 174 -7.22 20.53 -2.53
CA HIS A 174 -8.59 20.43 -2.05
C HIS A 174 -8.88 19.05 -1.45
N PHE A 175 -8.43 17.98 -2.10
CA PHE A 175 -8.57 16.62 -1.58
C PHE A 175 -8.00 16.46 -0.17
N PHE A 176 -6.70 16.70 -0.02
CA PHE A 176 -6.05 16.50 1.27
C PHE A 176 -6.63 17.44 2.32
N ALA A 177 -6.93 18.70 1.98
CA ALA A 177 -7.55 19.64 2.92
C ALA A 177 -8.91 19.13 3.44
N THR A 178 -9.74 18.59 2.55
CA THR A 178 -11.03 17.98 2.92
C THR A 178 -10.85 16.78 3.84
N ILE A 179 -9.88 15.89 3.58
CA ILE A 179 -9.60 14.74 4.43
C ILE A 179 -9.09 15.16 5.81
N TYR A 180 -8.12 16.07 5.89
CA TYR A 180 -7.61 16.60 7.16
C TYR A 180 -8.71 17.33 7.95
N GLY A 181 -9.57 18.09 7.27
CA GLY A 181 -10.74 18.74 7.86
C GLY A 181 -11.72 17.74 8.48
N ARG A 182 -12.03 16.65 7.77
CA ARG A 182 -12.86 15.55 8.30
C ARG A 182 -12.24 14.84 9.50
N MET A 183 -10.94 14.60 9.45
CA MET A 183 -10.22 14.00 10.58
C MET A 183 -10.11 14.94 11.78
N ARG A 184 -10.33 16.25 11.59
CA ARG A 184 -10.11 17.30 12.59
C ARG A 184 -8.66 17.30 13.12
N VAL A 185 -7.71 17.07 12.21
CA VAL A 185 -6.27 17.01 12.52
C VAL A 185 -5.53 18.14 11.81
N LYS A 186 -4.59 18.77 12.51
CA LYS A 186 -3.68 19.74 11.91
C LYS A 186 -2.61 19.00 11.09
N THR A 187 -2.44 19.42 9.83
CA THR A 187 -1.47 18.84 8.89
C THR A 187 -0.03 18.88 9.41
N SER A 188 0.33 19.94 10.14
CA SER A 188 1.69 20.17 10.65
C SER A 188 2.14 19.29 11.81
N LEU A 189 1.22 18.55 12.44
CA LEU A 189 1.53 17.78 13.63
C LEU A 189 1.91 16.32 13.33
N HIS A 190 1.42 15.76 12.23
CA HIS A 190 1.48 14.33 12.00
C HIS A 190 2.02 13.98 10.60
N PRO A 191 2.92 12.98 10.52
CA PRO A 191 3.34 12.45 9.24
C PRO A 191 2.16 11.77 8.53
N VAL A 192 2.26 11.64 7.20
CA VAL A 192 1.22 11.03 6.38
C VAL A 192 1.76 9.88 5.54
N VAL A 193 1.00 8.79 5.47
CA VAL A 193 1.18 7.70 4.52
C VAL A 193 0.05 7.78 3.50
N VAL A 194 0.40 7.95 2.24
CA VAL A 194 -0.55 8.09 1.14
C VAL A 194 -0.43 6.90 0.21
N SER A 195 -1.56 6.26 -0.07
CA SER A 195 -1.61 5.27 -1.13
C SER A 195 -1.61 5.97 -2.48
N VAL A 196 -0.67 5.65 -3.35
CA VAL A 196 -0.64 6.14 -4.73
C VAL A 196 -1.45 5.17 -5.59
N PRO A 197 -2.43 5.66 -6.37
CA PRO A 197 -3.20 4.79 -7.25
C PRO A 197 -2.30 4.14 -8.31
N LEU A 198 -2.68 2.94 -8.71
CA LEU A 198 -2.11 2.32 -9.91
C LEU A 198 -2.69 3.01 -11.14
N CYS A 199 -1.87 3.82 -11.79
CA CYS A 199 -2.20 4.50 -13.04
C CYS A 199 -1.02 4.43 -14.00
N HIS A 200 -1.30 4.61 -15.30
CA HIS A 200 -0.33 4.45 -16.39
C HIS A 200 0.38 3.10 -16.27
N TYR A 201 -0.26 2.00 -16.66
CA TYR A 201 0.21 0.65 -16.32
C TYR A 201 1.47 0.23 -17.09
N ASP A 202 1.65 0.77 -18.28
CA ASP A 202 2.72 0.40 -19.22
C ASP A 202 4.13 0.76 -18.71
N ASP A 203 5.14 0.05 -19.24
CA ASP A 203 6.56 0.36 -19.00
C ASP A 203 7.14 1.35 -20.03
N THR A 204 6.33 2.27 -20.57
CA THR A 204 6.79 3.32 -21.47
C THR A 204 7.40 4.50 -20.71
N GLU A 205 8.30 5.25 -21.34
CA GLU A 205 8.90 6.46 -20.75
C GLU A 205 7.85 7.52 -20.43
N SER A 206 6.82 7.66 -21.27
CA SER A 206 5.68 8.55 -21.01
C SER A 206 4.93 8.13 -19.74
N ALA A 207 4.60 6.83 -19.57
CA ALA A 207 3.95 6.33 -18.37
C ALA A 207 4.81 6.50 -17.11
N LYS A 208 6.15 6.34 -17.22
CA LYS A 208 7.09 6.61 -16.13
C LYS A 208 7.05 8.09 -15.73
N ALA A 209 7.13 9.00 -16.70
CA ALA A 209 7.06 10.43 -16.46
C ALA A 209 5.74 10.84 -15.79
N SER A 210 4.58 10.36 -16.27
CA SER A 210 3.28 10.69 -15.66
C SER A 210 3.16 10.19 -14.22
N ARG A 211 3.67 9.00 -13.90
CA ARG A 211 3.70 8.49 -12.51
C ARG A 211 4.60 9.34 -11.62
N GLN A 212 5.74 9.77 -12.13
CA GLN A 212 6.67 10.64 -11.42
C GLN A 212 6.03 12.01 -11.15
N GLN A 213 5.40 12.60 -12.16
CA GLN A 213 4.68 13.87 -12.05
C GLN A 213 3.55 13.80 -11.01
N LEU A 214 2.77 12.72 -10.98
CA LEU A 214 1.73 12.53 -9.96
C LEU A 214 2.34 12.46 -8.55
N LYS A 215 3.44 11.71 -8.40
CA LYS A 215 4.13 11.57 -7.11
C LYS A 215 4.68 12.93 -6.64
N GLU A 216 5.34 13.67 -7.52
CA GLU A 216 5.87 15.01 -7.22
C GLU A 216 4.76 16.00 -6.84
N ALA A 217 3.63 15.97 -7.55
CA ALA A 217 2.49 16.82 -7.21
C ALA A 217 1.90 16.48 -5.83
N ILE A 218 1.78 15.20 -5.49
CA ILE A 218 1.35 14.78 -4.14
C ILE A 218 2.31 15.31 -3.08
N HIS A 219 3.62 15.16 -3.28
CA HIS A 219 4.63 15.67 -2.35
C HIS A 219 4.57 17.19 -2.21
N SER A 220 4.57 17.93 -3.32
CA SER A 220 4.49 19.39 -3.34
C SER A 220 3.27 19.89 -2.57
N VAL A 221 2.08 19.36 -2.85
CA VAL A 221 0.85 19.77 -2.17
C VAL A 221 0.92 19.51 -0.67
N LEU A 222 1.37 18.33 -0.24
CA LEU A 222 1.40 17.96 1.18
C LEU A 222 2.44 18.77 1.96
N PHE A 223 3.61 19.03 1.36
CA PHE A 223 4.62 19.90 1.98
C PHE A 223 4.16 21.36 2.03
N ASP A 224 3.47 21.87 1.00
CA ASP A 224 2.85 23.20 1.02
C ASP A 224 1.71 23.31 2.04
N MET A 225 1.16 22.18 2.48
CA MET A 225 0.22 22.09 3.60
C MET A 225 0.94 21.94 4.96
N ASN A 226 2.26 22.08 4.99
CA ASN A 226 3.14 21.94 6.16
C ASN A 226 3.17 20.54 6.77
N VAL A 227 2.86 19.48 6.00
CA VAL A 227 2.97 18.11 6.52
C VAL A 227 4.44 17.76 6.82
N PRO A 228 4.78 17.26 8.02
CA PRO A 228 6.17 17.08 8.44
C PRO A 228 6.94 16.03 7.63
N SER A 229 6.27 14.98 7.17
CA SER A 229 6.86 13.98 6.27
C SER A 229 5.79 13.18 5.54
N VAL A 230 6.09 12.78 4.29
CA VAL A 230 5.18 12.07 3.40
C VAL A 230 5.79 10.75 2.96
N CYS A 231 5.07 9.64 3.17
CA CYS A 231 5.40 8.33 2.61
C CYS A 231 4.35 7.96 1.55
N ALA A 232 4.75 7.94 0.28
CA ALA A 232 3.86 7.62 -0.83
C ALA A 232 4.15 6.19 -1.33
N VAL A 233 3.18 5.29 -1.20
CA VAL A 233 3.34 3.85 -1.51
C VAL A 233 2.21 3.37 -2.41
N ASN A 234 2.51 2.48 -3.36
CA ASN A 234 1.53 1.98 -4.30
C ASN A 234 0.43 1.15 -3.61
N GLN A 235 -0.84 1.35 -4.00
CA GLN A 235 -1.99 0.63 -3.45
C GLN A 235 -1.85 -0.91 -3.48
N ALA A 236 -1.38 -1.50 -4.59
CA ALA A 236 -1.21 -2.95 -4.64
C ALA A 236 -0.06 -3.43 -3.76
N THR A 237 1.03 -2.66 -3.69
CA THR A 237 2.13 -2.96 -2.76
C THR A 237 1.60 -2.97 -1.32
N LEU A 238 0.79 -1.98 -0.92
CA LEU A 238 0.14 -1.93 0.40
C LEU A 238 -0.77 -3.13 0.67
N ALA A 239 -1.47 -3.63 -0.35
CA ALA A 239 -2.34 -4.81 -0.21
C ALA A 239 -1.53 -6.10 0.03
N LEU A 240 -0.44 -6.30 -0.72
CA LEU A 240 0.44 -7.46 -0.55
C LEU A 240 1.09 -7.46 0.84
N TYR A 241 1.48 -6.27 1.24
CA TYR A 241 1.97 -5.93 2.57
C TYR A 241 0.96 -6.26 3.66
N ALA A 242 -0.30 -5.85 3.55
CA ALA A 242 -1.34 -6.26 4.50
C ALA A 242 -1.49 -7.79 4.61
N ALA A 243 -1.21 -8.52 3.52
CA ALA A 243 -1.18 -9.99 3.50
C ALA A 243 0.15 -10.60 4.00
N ARG A 244 1.04 -9.79 4.61
CA ARG A 244 2.37 -10.18 5.12
C ARG A 244 3.28 -10.81 4.05
N ARG A 245 3.16 -10.35 2.82
CA ARG A 245 4.01 -10.77 1.69
C ARG A 245 4.74 -9.58 1.10
N THR A 246 5.90 -9.82 0.52
CA THR A 246 6.67 -8.80 -0.22
C THR A 246 6.78 -9.12 -1.71
N SER A 247 6.43 -10.34 -2.10
CA SER A 247 6.35 -10.79 -3.50
C SER A 247 5.06 -11.57 -3.71
N GLY A 248 4.48 -11.49 -4.90
CA GLY A 248 3.21 -12.11 -5.26
C GLY A 248 2.51 -11.37 -6.39
N ILE A 249 1.36 -11.88 -6.78
CA ILE A 249 0.43 -11.21 -7.71
C ILE A 249 -0.69 -10.60 -6.88
N VAL A 250 -0.99 -9.33 -7.08
CA VAL A 250 -2.13 -8.66 -6.45
C VAL A 250 -3.24 -8.47 -7.47
N VAL A 251 -4.42 -9.00 -7.17
CA VAL A 251 -5.64 -8.80 -7.94
C VAL A 251 -6.49 -7.76 -7.24
N ASN A 252 -6.41 -6.51 -7.72
CA ASN A 252 -7.13 -5.38 -7.14
C ASN A 252 -8.41 -5.10 -7.92
N ILE A 253 -9.56 -5.49 -7.36
CA ILE A 253 -10.89 -5.24 -7.93
C ILE A 253 -11.39 -3.88 -7.45
N GLY A 254 -11.03 -2.85 -8.21
CA GLY A 254 -11.34 -1.45 -7.93
C GLY A 254 -12.78 -1.04 -8.30
N PHE A 255 -13.04 0.27 -8.23
CA PHE A 255 -14.36 0.79 -8.56
C PHE A 255 -14.66 0.76 -10.07
N GLN A 256 -13.72 1.20 -10.90
CA GLN A 256 -13.88 1.23 -12.36
C GLN A 256 -13.24 0.03 -13.07
N VAL A 257 -12.07 -0.41 -12.60
CA VAL A 257 -11.24 -1.42 -13.25
C VAL A 257 -10.76 -2.45 -12.25
N THR A 258 -10.37 -3.62 -12.76
CA THR A 258 -9.66 -4.66 -12.03
C THR A 258 -8.24 -4.75 -12.57
N SER A 259 -7.23 -4.69 -11.70
CA SER A 259 -5.83 -4.80 -12.11
C SER A 259 -5.14 -6.02 -11.49
N ILE A 260 -4.35 -6.73 -12.29
CA ILE A 260 -3.55 -7.88 -11.88
C ILE A 260 -2.09 -7.45 -11.92
N VAL A 261 -1.46 -7.38 -10.75
CA VAL A 261 -0.23 -6.62 -10.53
C VAL A 261 0.84 -7.57 -9.99
N PRO A 262 1.82 -7.98 -10.80
CA PRO A 262 2.95 -8.74 -10.31
C PRO A 262 3.90 -7.84 -9.52
N ILE A 263 4.26 -8.29 -8.32
CA ILE A 263 5.14 -7.57 -7.39
C ILE A 263 6.24 -8.51 -6.94
N LEU A 264 7.49 -8.06 -7.07
CA LEU A 264 8.67 -8.77 -6.58
C LEU A 264 9.45 -7.87 -5.63
N HIS A 265 9.66 -8.32 -4.40
CA HIS A 265 10.39 -7.58 -3.37
C HIS A 265 9.89 -6.14 -3.14
N GLY A 266 8.56 -5.96 -3.15
CA GLY A 266 7.90 -4.66 -2.96
C GLY A 266 7.87 -3.78 -4.20
N LYS A 267 8.49 -4.21 -5.32
CA LYS A 267 8.51 -3.47 -6.59
C LYS A 267 7.48 -4.06 -7.56
N VAL A 268 6.63 -3.20 -8.11
CA VAL A 268 5.71 -3.57 -9.19
C VAL A 268 6.49 -3.88 -10.47
N MET A 269 6.31 -5.08 -11.01
CA MET A 269 7.06 -5.62 -12.14
C MET A 269 6.45 -5.23 -13.48
N ARG A 270 6.51 -3.94 -13.82
CA ARG A 270 5.91 -3.40 -15.05
C ARG A 270 6.46 -3.99 -16.35
N LYS A 271 7.71 -4.45 -16.35
CA LYS A 271 8.33 -5.16 -17.46
C LYS A 271 7.66 -6.51 -17.76
N VAL A 272 7.14 -7.18 -16.72
CA VAL A 272 6.37 -8.42 -16.86
C VAL A 272 4.98 -8.11 -17.44
N GLY A 273 4.45 -6.93 -17.12
CA GLY A 273 3.12 -6.50 -17.53
C GLY A 273 2.19 -6.36 -16.34
N VAL A 274 1.27 -5.40 -16.41
CA VAL A 274 0.18 -5.25 -15.44
C VAL A 274 -1.11 -5.38 -16.23
N GLU A 275 -1.84 -6.48 -16.02
CA GLU A 275 -3.08 -6.71 -16.74
C GLU A 275 -4.20 -5.86 -16.15
N VAL A 276 -5.00 -5.24 -17.01
CA VAL A 276 -6.11 -4.37 -16.60
C VAL A 276 -7.36 -4.76 -17.35
N VAL A 277 -8.37 -5.17 -16.58
CA VAL A 277 -9.70 -5.49 -17.09
C VAL A 277 -10.60 -4.29 -16.83
N GLY A 278 -11.29 -3.81 -17.87
CA GLY A 278 -12.28 -2.71 -17.84
C GLY A 278 -13.58 -3.04 -17.09
N LEU A 279 -13.46 -3.79 -15.99
CA LEU A 279 -14.55 -4.30 -15.18
C LEU A 279 -14.22 -4.04 -13.70
N GLY A 280 -15.10 -3.35 -12.99
CA GLY A 280 -14.95 -3.05 -11.56
C GLY A 280 -16.29 -3.01 -10.85
N ALA A 281 -16.31 -2.49 -9.61
CA ALA A 281 -17.52 -2.38 -8.79
C ALA A 281 -18.67 -1.64 -9.48
N LEU A 282 -18.38 -0.61 -10.28
CA LEU A 282 -19.40 0.16 -11.02
C LEU A 282 -20.15 -0.71 -12.03
N LYS A 283 -19.44 -1.58 -12.75
CA LYS A 283 -20.06 -2.50 -13.71
C LYS A 283 -20.84 -3.60 -13.02
N LEU A 284 -20.36 -4.11 -11.88
CA LEU A 284 -21.13 -5.05 -11.05
C LEU A 284 -22.46 -4.44 -10.59
N THR A 285 -22.44 -3.22 -10.05
CA THR A 285 -23.67 -2.53 -9.63
C THR A 285 -24.59 -2.25 -10.83
N GLY A 286 -24.03 -1.85 -11.98
CA GLY A 286 -24.79 -1.62 -13.20
C GLY A 286 -25.46 -2.88 -13.75
N HIS A 287 -24.79 -4.03 -13.69
CA HIS A 287 -25.37 -5.29 -14.12
C HIS A 287 -26.48 -5.76 -13.18
N LEU A 288 -26.29 -5.65 -11.86
CA LEU A 288 -27.36 -5.95 -10.90
C LEU A 288 -28.59 -5.09 -11.14
N ARG A 289 -28.39 -3.79 -11.40
CA ARG A 289 -29.47 -2.85 -11.76
C ARG A 289 -30.26 -3.36 -12.96
N GLU A 290 -29.59 -3.79 -14.02
CA GLU A 290 -30.23 -4.30 -15.24
C GLU A 290 -31.02 -5.58 -14.96
N LEU A 291 -30.47 -6.52 -14.19
CA LEU A 291 -31.17 -7.74 -13.78
C LEU A 291 -32.41 -7.44 -12.93
N MET A 292 -32.31 -6.51 -11.98
CA MET A 292 -33.44 -6.06 -11.15
C MET A 292 -34.55 -5.45 -12.01
N GLN A 293 -34.19 -4.62 -13.01
CA GLN A 293 -35.15 -4.02 -13.95
C GLN A 293 -35.85 -5.08 -14.80
N GLN A 294 -35.11 -6.07 -15.32
CA GLN A 294 -35.66 -7.18 -16.10
C GLN A 294 -36.66 -8.02 -15.29
N ASN A 295 -36.42 -8.16 -13.98
CA ASN A 295 -37.31 -8.88 -13.06
C ASN A 295 -38.37 -7.99 -12.40
N ASN A 296 -38.60 -6.77 -12.92
CA ASN A 296 -39.60 -5.81 -12.45
C ASN A 296 -39.45 -5.40 -10.97
N ILE A 297 -38.24 -5.47 -10.42
CA ILE A 297 -37.92 -5.00 -9.07
C ILE A 297 -37.71 -3.49 -9.12
N ARG A 298 -38.62 -2.73 -8.52
CA ARG A 298 -38.57 -1.26 -8.47
C ARG A 298 -37.64 -0.79 -7.37
N PHE A 299 -36.73 0.12 -7.69
CA PHE A 299 -35.83 0.80 -6.77
C PHE A 299 -35.72 2.27 -7.21
N GLU A 300 -35.41 3.16 -6.28
CA GLU A 300 -35.34 4.61 -6.52
C GLU A 300 -33.90 5.07 -6.74
N SER A 301 -32.93 4.47 -6.04
CA SER A 301 -31.55 4.95 -6.00
C SER A 301 -30.49 3.91 -6.37
N MET A 302 -29.40 4.36 -7.00
CA MET A 302 -28.20 3.52 -7.21
C MET A 302 -27.50 3.14 -5.89
N TYR A 303 -27.71 3.91 -4.82
CA TYR A 303 -27.20 3.56 -3.49
C TYR A 303 -27.86 2.28 -2.97
N THR A 304 -29.15 2.08 -3.25
CA THR A 304 -29.92 0.87 -2.92
C THR A 304 -29.39 -0.33 -3.67
N VAL A 305 -29.24 -0.23 -5.00
CA VAL A 305 -28.64 -1.33 -5.80
C VAL A 305 -27.24 -1.69 -5.30
N ARG A 306 -26.43 -0.70 -4.95
CA ARG A 306 -25.10 -0.94 -4.39
C ARG A 306 -25.17 -1.66 -3.04
N ALA A 307 -26.05 -1.25 -2.13
CA ALA A 307 -26.23 -1.89 -0.82
C ALA A 307 -26.68 -3.35 -0.98
N LEU A 308 -27.64 -3.61 -1.87
CA LEU A 308 -28.08 -4.97 -2.20
C LEU A 308 -26.96 -5.80 -2.82
N LYS A 309 -26.11 -5.21 -3.66
CA LYS A 309 -24.92 -5.88 -4.18
C LYS A 309 -23.98 -6.29 -3.04
N GLU A 310 -23.68 -5.37 -2.12
CA GLU A 310 -22.76 -5.61 -1.01
C GLU A 310 -23.34 -6.64 0.01
N ASN A 311 -24.65 -6.67 0.21
CA ASN A 311 -25.30 -7.53 1.20
C ASN A 311 -25.74 -8.91 0.68
N LEU A 312 -26.19 -8.98 -0.58
CA LEU A 312 -26.87 -10.17 -1.12
C LEU A 312 -26.09 -10.90 -2.21
N CYS A 313 -25.24 -10.22 -2.99
CA CYS A 313 -24.56 -10.84 -4.12
C CYS A 313 -23.35 -11.67 -3.69
N TYR A 314 -23.04 -12.69 -4.48
CA TYR A 314 -21.93 -13.62 -4.25
C TYR A 314 -21.47 -14.21 -5.58
N VAL A 315 -20.36 -14.95 -5.56
CA VAL A 315 -19.87 -15.72 -6.70
C VAL A 315 -20.20 -17.20 -6.45
N ALA A 316 -20.94 -17.81 -7.37
CA ALA A 316 -21.23 -19.24 -7.30
C ALA A 316 -19.97 -20.07 -7.60
N GLN A 317 -19.84 -21.22 -6.93
CA GLN A 317 -18.74 -22.14 -7.20
C GLN A 317 -18.92 -22.86 -8.54
N ASP A 318 -20.16 -23.21 -8.86
CA ASP A 318 -20.60 -23.77 -10.13
C ASP A 318 -21.85 -22.99 -10.58
N TYR A 319 -21.68 -22.18 -11.62
CA TYR A 319 -22.72 -21.27 -12.10
C TYR A 319 -23.97 -22.00 -12.60
N GLU A 320 -23.81 -23.12 -13.32
CA GLU A 320 -24.93 -23.83 -13.94
C GLU A 320 -25.73 -24.59 -12.87
N ALA A 321 -25.03 -25.24 -11.93
CA ALA A 321 -25.66 -25.94 -10.82
C ALA A 321 -26.42 -25.00 -9.87
N GLU A 322 -26.04 -23.72 -9.81
CA GLU A 322 -26.69 -22.74 -8.93
C GLU A 322 -28.14 -22.43 -9.37
N PHE A 323 -28.48 -22.61 -10.65
CA PHE A 323 -29.85 -22.41 -11.14
C PHE A 323 -30.87 -23.39 -10.57
N SER A 324 -30.42 -24.55 -10.09
CA SER A 324 -31.29 -25.58 -9.51
C SER A 324 -31.54 -25.38 -8.01
N LYS A 325 -30.91 -24.39 -7.38
CA LYS A 325 -31.03 -24.13 -5.93
C LYS A 325 -32.03 -23.00 -5.66
N ASP A 326 -32.60 -22.99 -4.46
CA ASP A 326 -33.30 -21.80 -3.97
C ASP A 326 -32.28 -20.77 -3.49
N THR A 327 -32.09 -19.72 -4.29
CA THR A 327 -31.15 -18.65 -4.02
C THR A 327 -31.82 -17.40 -3.46
N ARG A 328 -33.10 -17.45 -3.07
CA ARG A 328 -33.81 -16.28 -2.55
C ARG A 328 -33.18 -15.78 -1.24
N ALA A 329 -32.93 -14.48 -1.18
CA ALA A 329 -32.59 -13.81 0.06
C ALA A 329 -33.06 -12.36 0.02
N SER A 330 -33.35 -11.83 1.21
CA SER A 330 -33.85 -10.48 1.38
C SER A 330 -32.90 -9.66 2.24
N SER A 331 -32.77 -8.39 1.90
CA SER A 331 -32.05 -7.38 2.69
C SER A 331 -32.87 -6.12 2.68
N GLU A 332 -32.86 -5.42 3.82
CA GLU A 332 -33.29 -4.03 3.86
C GLU A 332 -32.27 -3.16 3.11
N ALA A 333 -32.77 -2.22 2.33
CA ALA A 333 -31.98 -1.14 1.77
C ALA A 333 -32.37 0.18 2.46
N ASN A 334 -31.37 0.90 2.94
CA ASN A 334 -31.54 2.09 3.77
C ASN A 334 -32.52 3.10 3.13
N GLY A 335 -33.72 3.20 3.68
CA GLY A 335 -34.73 4.19 3.30
C GLY A 335 -35.71 3.76 2.20
N GLU A 336 -35.49 2.64 1.50
CA GLU A 336 -36.39 2.14 0.44
C GLU A 336 -37.14 0.84 0.83
N GLY A 337 -36.76 0.21 1.94
CA GLY A 337 -37.44 -0.97 2.49
C GLY A 337 -36.78 -2.30 2.13
N TRP A 338 -37.56 -3.39 2.15
CA TRP A 338 -37.06 -4.76 1.95
C TRP A 338 -37.06 -5.17 0.48
N PHE A 339 -35.92 -5.66 0.01
CA PHE A 339 -35.75 -6.20 -1.33
C PHE A 339 -35.47 -7.68 -1.25
N THR A 340 -36.05 -8.45 -2.17
CA THR A 340 -35.78 -9.88 -2.31
C THR A 340 -35.16 -10.15 -3.67
N LEU A 341 -33.95 -10.70 -3.66
CA LEU A 341 -33.23 -11.14 -4.87
C LEU A 341 -33.12 -12.65 -4.89
N SER A 342 -32.98 -13.22 -6.09
CA SER A 342 -32.87 -14.66 -6.33
C SER A 342 -31.64 -14.96 -7.21
N LYS A 343 -31.82 -15.17 -8.51
CA LYS A 343 -30.75 -15.50 -9.47
C LYS A 343 -29.80 -14.34 -9.69
N GLU A 344 -30.29 -13.11 -9.54
CA GLU A 344 -29.52 -11.87 -9.69
C GLU A 344 -28.29 -11.85 -8.79
N ARG A 345 -28.38 -12.49 -7.62
CA ARG A 345 -27.34 -12.52 -6.59
C ARG A 345 -26.04 -13.14 -7.11
N PHE A 346 -26.11 -14.31 -7.75
CA PHE A 346 -24.93 -15.01 -8.26
C PHE A 346 -24.61 -14.62 -9.71
N GLN A 347 -25.61 -14.26 -10.51
CA GLN A 347 -25.41 -13.74 -11.86
C GLN A 347 -24.60 -12.45 -11.84
N THR A 348 -24.80 -11.60 -10.83
CA THR A 348 -23.99 -10.39 -10.65
C THR A 348 -22.52 -10.71 -10.44
N GLY A 349 -22.18 -11.70 -9.61
CA GLY A 349 -20.78 -12.11 -9.38
C GLY A 349 -20.13 -12.78 -10.60
N GLU A 350 -20.91 -13.50 -11.41
CA GLU A 350 -20.41 -14.26 -12.56
C GLU A 350 -19.73 -13.38 -13.62
N ILE A 351 -20.12 -12.11 -13.74
CA ILE A 351 -19.52 -11.22 -14.75
C ILE A 351 -18.01 -10.99 -14.53
N LEU A 352 -17.49 -11.24 -13.32
CA LEU A 352 -16.05 -11.25 -13.08
C LEU A 352 -15.34 -12.35 -13.86
N PHE A 353 -16.01 -13.46 -14.13
CA PHE A 353 -15.48 -14.61 -14.88
C PHE A 353 -15.96 -14.62 -16.32
N ARG A 354 -17.16 -14.10 -16.60
CA ARG A 354 -17.74 -13.99 -17.94
C ARG A 354 -18.22 -12.56 -18.22
N PRO A 355 -17.31 -11.61 -18.51
CA PRO A 355 -17.66 -10.19 -18.69
C PRO A 355 -18.65 -9.94 -19.85
N SER A 356 -18.70 -10.84 -20.83
CA SER A 356 -19.62 -10.76 -21.96
C SER A 356 -21.10 -10.77 -21.56
N MET A 357 -21.45 -11.35 -20.40
CA MET A 357 -22.81 -11.31 -19.85
C MET A 357 -23.29 -9.88 -19.52
N ALA A 358 -22.36 -8.98 -19.23
CA ALA A 358 -22.64 -7.55 -19.02
C ALA A 358 -22.27 -6.70 -20.24
N GLY A 359 -22.16 -7.31 -21.43
CA GLY A 359 -21.81 -6.62 -22.68
C GLY A 359 -20.36 -6.11 -22.73
N VAL A 360 -19.48 -6.58 -21.85
CA VAL A 360 -18.06 -6.18 -21.82
C VAL A 360 -17.23 -7.20 -22.58
N ARG A 361 -16.50 -6.75 -23.61
CA ARG A 361 -15.53 -7.58 -24.34
C ARG A 361 -14.17 -7.50 -23.64
N ALA A 362 -13.97 -8.34 -22.64
CA ALA A 362 -12.71 -8.45 -21.91
C ALA A 362 -12.52 -9.88 -21.38
N MET A 363 -11.28 -10.22 -20.99
CA MET A 363 -10.96 -11.47 -20.32
C MET A 363 -11.67 -11.58 -18.97
N GLY A 364 -12.03 -12.80 -18.60
CA GLY A 364 -12.44 -13.12 -17.24
C GLY A 364 -11.27 -12.96 -16.25
N LEU A 365 -11.59 -12.84 -14.97
CA LEU A 365 -10.60 -12.66 -13.91
C LEU A 365 -9.57 -13.80 -13.88
N HIS A 366 -10.05 -15.03 -13.96
CA HIS A 366 -9.23 -16.24 -14.03
C HIS A 366 -8.26 -16.26 -15.22
N GLU A 367 -8.72 -15.86 -16.41
CA GLU A 367 -7.88 -15.76 -17.62
C GLU A 367 -6.82 -14.67 -17.47
N ALA A 368 -7.18 -13.49 -16.94
CA ALA A 368 -6.25 -12.39 -16.73
C ALA A 368 -5.17 -12.74 -15.67
N VAL A 369 -5.53 -13.49 -14.63
CA VAL A 369 -4.57 -13.99 -13.63
C VAL A 369 -3.64 -15.04 -14.26
N ALA A 370 -4.18 -15.99 -15.02
CA ALA A 370 -3.39 -17.01 -15.71
C ALA A 370 -2.37 -16.37 -16.67
N LEU A 371 -2.81 -15.39 -17.47
CA LEU A 371 -1.93 -14.64 -18.37
C LEU A 371 -0.78 -13.96 -17.61
N CYS A 372 -1.08 -13.32 -16.47
CA CYS A 372 -0.05 -12.69 -15.65
C CYS A 372 0.96 -13.71 -15.09
N VAL A 373 0.50 -14.90 -14.70
CA VAL A 373 1.35 -16.00 -14.23
C VAL A 373 2.26 -16.50 -15.34
N ASP A 374 1.74 -16.68 -16.55
CA ASP A 374 2.51 -17.08 -17.73
C ASP A 374 3.60 -16.04 -18.05
N HIS A 375 3.24 -14.74 -18.02
CA HIS A 375 4.21 -13.66 -18.19
C HIS A 375 5.27 -13.65 -17.08
N CYS A 376 4.90 -13.92 -15.82
CA CYS A 376 5.85 -14.01 -14.70
C CYS A 376 6.84 -15.15 -14.90
N HIS A 377 6.36 -16.31 -15.36
CA HIS A 377 7.20 -17.48 -15.62
C HIS A 377 8.16 -17.23 -16.79
N ALA A 378 7.65 -16.68 -17.90
CA ALA A 378 8.47 -16.36 -19.08
C ALA A 378 9.53 -15.27 -18.83
N ALA A 379 9.36 -14.43 -17.81
CA ALA A 379 10.31 -13.38 -17.50
C ALA A 379 11.59 -13.86 -16.78
N GLU A 380 11.62 -15.10 -16.27
CA GLU A 380 12.78 -15.76 -15.64
C GLU A 380 13.56 -14.87 -14.67
N LEU A 381 12.85 -14.08 -13.85
CA LEU A 381 13.43 -13.03 -13.01
C LEU A 381 14.22 -13.56 -11.80
N THR A 382 13.95 -14.79 -11.38
CA THR A 382 14.52 -15.43 -10.20
C THR A 382 14.72 -16.91 -10.47
N CYS A 383 15.69 -17.53 -9.80
CA CYS A 383 15.89 -18.99 -9.90
C CYS A 383 14.75 -19.81 -9.28
N ASP A 384 13.92 -19.18 -8.42
CA ASP A 384 12.75 -19.80 -7.80
C ASP A 384 11.45 -19.15 -8.30
N ASP A 385 10.58 -19.95 -8.89
CA ASP A 385 9.26 -19.55 -9.40
C ASP A 385 8.20 -19.40 -8.30
N SER A 386 8.56 -19.61 -7.03
CA SER A 386 7.60 -19.51 -5.92
C SER A 386 7.04 -18.10 -5.69
N TRP A 387 7.72 -17.05 -6.16
CA TRP A 387 7.38 -15.67 -5.80
C TRP A 387 6.04 -15.20 -6.36
N PHE A 388 5.61 -15.67 -7.53
CA PHE A 388 4.34 -15.30 -8.17
C PHE A 388 3.20 -16.31 -7.89
N LYS A 389 3.51 -17.41 -7.19
CA LYS A 389 2.50 -18.40 -6.76
C LYS A 389 1.51 -17.81 -5.77
N THR A 390 1.89 -16.81 -4.98
CA THR A 390 0.93 -16.19 -4.05
C THR A 390 0.08 -15.14 -4.76
N VAL A 391 -1.24 -15.33 -4.77
CA VAL A 391 -2.21 -14.37 -5.32
C VAL A 391 -3.00 -13.74 -4.18
N VAL A 392 -2.95 -12.42 -4.06
CA VAL A 392 -3.67 -11.65 -3.03
C VAL A 392 -4.81 -10.86 -3.68
N LEU A 393 -6.03 -11.09 -3.22
CA LEU A 393 -7.19 -10.29 -3.63
C LEU A 393 -7.27 -8.99 -2.82
N SER A 394 -7.57 -7.89 -3.49
CA SER A 394 -7.76 -6.57 -2.87
C SER A 394 -8.92 -5.81 -3.51
N GLY A 395 -9.43 -4.80 -2.81
CA GLY A 395 -10.54 -3.96 -3.27
C GLY A 395 -11.91 -4.37 -2.71
N GLY A 396 -12.87 -3.46 -2.76
CA GLY A 396 -14.17 -3.67 -2.09
C GLY A 396 -15.01 -4.81 -2.69
N SER A 397 -14.91 -5.03 -4.01
CA SER A 397 -15.61 -6.14 -4.67
C SER A 397 -14.90 -7.48 -4.52
N ALA A 398 -13.65 -7.51 -4.02
CA ALA A 398 -12.97 -8.75 -3.67
C ALA A 398 -13.60 -9.44 -2.44
N CYS A 399 -14.39 -8.70 -1.66
CA CYS A 399 -15.11 -9.23 -0.51
C CYS A 399 -16.39 -10.00 -0.87
N LEU A 400 -16.72 -10.15 -2.16
CA LEU A 400 -17.87 -10.94 -2.57
C LEU A 400 -17.71 -12.39 -2.08
N PRO A 401 -18.69 -12.93 -1.34
CA PRO A 401 -18.64 -14.31 -0.87
C PRO A 401 -18.47 -15.28 -2.03
N GLY A 402 -17.71 -16.36 -1.82
CA GLY A 402 -17.44 -17.37 -2.85
C GLY A 402 -16.41 -16.97 -3.91
N LEU A 403 -15.99 -15.70 -3.99
CA LEU A 403 -14.98 -15.28 -4.97
C LEU A 403 -13.67 -16.03 -4.79
N ALA A 404 -13.20 -16.21 -3.56
CA ALA A 404 -11.97 -16.96 -3.29
C ALA A 404 -12.12 -18.48 -3.56
N GLY A 405 -13.28 -19.06 -3.24
CA GLY A 405 -13.55 -20.50 -3.34
C GLY A 405 -14.09 -20.99 -4.69
N CYS A 406 -14.23 -20.11 -5.68
CA CYS A 406 -14.75 -20.46 -6.99
C CYS A 406 -13.80 -21.43 -7.69
N ARG A 407 -14.31 -22.57 -8.21
CA ARG A 407 -13.50 -23.62 -8.86
C ARG A 407 -12.71 -23.12 -10.07
N ARG A 408 -13.18 -22.04 -10.71
CA ARG A 408 -12.52 -21.41 -11.86
C ARG A 408 -11.34 -20.54 -11.46
N ASN A 409 -11.19 -20.22 -10.18
CA ASN A 409 -9.88 -19.86 -9.65
C ASN A 409 -9.10 -21.18 -9.59
N CYS A 410 -8.41 -21.53 -10.68
CA CYS A 410 -7.63 -22.76 -10.83
C CYS A 410 -6.38 -22.82 -9.91
N MET A 411 -6.48 -22.35 -8.69
CA MET A 411 -5.31 -22.02 -7.90
C MET A 411 -5.55 -22.36 -6.43
N GLY A 412 -4.95 -23.47 -5.99
CA GLY A 412 -4.73 -23.82 -4.59
C GLY A 412 -3.75 -22.88 -3.88
N PHE A 413 -3.82 -21.58 -4.20
CA PHE A 413 -3.02 -20.53 -3.62
C PHE A 413 -3.83 -19.85 -2.52
N PHE A 414 -3.15 -19.54 -1.41
CA PHE A 414 -3.75 -18.92 -0.23
C PHE A 414 -4.37 -17.57 -0.59
N LEU A 415 -5.67 -17.58 -0.88
CA LEU A 415 -6.49 -16.39 -1.03
C LEU A 415 -6.82 -15.91 0.38
N LEU A 416 -6.09 -14.91 0.86
CA LEU A 416 -6.41 -14.25 2.12
C LEU A 416 -7.36 -13.08 1.82
N PRO A 417 -8.67 -13.19 2.08
CA PRO A 417 -9.54 -12.03 2.12
C PRO A 417 -9.15 -11.22 3.35
N TYR A 418 -8.32 -10.19 3.19
CA TYR A 418 -7.96 -9.32 4.30
C TYR A 418 -8.89 -8.12 4.36
N PRO A 419 -9.76 -8.01 5.38
CA PRO A 419 -10.28 -6.72 5.78
C PRO A 419 -9.11 -5.90 6.33
N MET A 420 -8.95 -4.72 5.75
CA MET A 420 -8.12 -3.58 6.13
C MET A 420 -6.99 -3.79 7.16
N VAL A 421 -5.77 -3.58 6.66
CA VAL A 421 -4.55 -3.10 7.32
C VAL A 421 -4.58 -3.12 8.86
N SER A 422 -4.09 -4.21 9.46
CA SER A 422 -3.86 -4.33 10.91
C SER A 422 -2.63 -3.55 11.39
N GLU A 423 -2.70 -3.01 12.62
CA GLU A 423 -1.76 -2.15 13.36
C GLU A 423 -0.25 -2.44 13.20
N SER A 424 0.17 -3.71 13.16
CA SER A 424 1.60 -4.07 13.14
C SER A 424 2.30 -3.76 11.81
N PHE A 425 1.52 -3.65 10.73
CA PHE A 425 2.09 -3.71 9.39
C PHE A 425 2.55 -2.34 8.88
N LEU A 426 1.78 -1.26 9.09
CA LEU A 426 2.18 0.07 8.61
C LEU A 426 3.40 0.62 9.37
N HIS A 427 3.53 0.24 10.65
CA HIS A 427 4.71 0.51 11.48
C HIS A 427 5.97 -0.20 10.94
N HIS A 428 5.83 -1.45 10.53
CA HIS A 428 6.89 -2.22 9.87
C HIS A 428 7.21 -1.67 8.47
N MET A 429 6.21 -1.17 7.75
CA MET A 429 6.34 -0.67 6.38
C MET A 429 7.13 0.64 6.27
N VAL A 430 6.98 1.53 7.27
CA VAL A 430 7.87 2.69 7.44
C VAL A 430 9.30 2.17 7.68
N GLN A 431 9.51 1.18 8.54
CA GLN A 431 10.85 0.61 8.77
C GLN A 431 11.45 -0.02 7.49
N THR A 432 10.66 -0.74 6.68
CA THR A 432 11.14 -1.40 5.46
C THR A 432 11.45 -0.43 4.30
N GLN A 433 10.67 0.65 4.13
CA GLN A 433 10.93 1.70 3.12
C GLN A 433 12.14 2.58 3.48
N LEU A 434 12.43 2.72 4.79
CA LEU A 434 13.62 3.41 5.29
C LEU A 434 14.92 2.57 5.12
N GLY A 435 14.80 1.29 4.72
CA GLY A 435 15.93 0.41 4.46
C GLY A 435 16.54 -0.24 5.70
N LEU A 436 15.73 -0.48 6.73
CA LEU A 436 16.04 -1.50 7.71
C LEU A 436 15.74 -2.88 7.09
N GLY A 437 16.73 -3.76 7.16
CA GLY A 437 16.83 -4.99 6.38
C GLY A 437 15.74 -6.04 6.62
N ARG A 438 15.73 -7.01 5.70
CA ARG A 438 14.83 -8.16 5.64
C ARG A 438 15.01 -9.10 6.84
N GLY A 439 13.92 -9.69 7.33
CA GLY A 439 14.01 -10.91 8.13
C GLY A 439 12.70 -11.36 8.80
N LEU A 440 11.88 -12.14 8.07
CA LEU A 440 10.78 -13.01 8.56
C LEU A 440 9.68 -12.32 9.41
N LEU A 441 8.44 -12.79 9.53
CA LEU A 441 7.92 -14.09 9.95
C LEU A 441 6.48 -14.21 9.35
N ALA A 442 5.96 -15.32 8.82
CA ALA A 442 6.12 -16.72 9.24
C ALA A 442 6.17 -16.83 10.76
N ILE A 443 5.10 -16.35 11.41
CA ILE A 443 4.38 -16.83 12.59
C ILE A 443 3.23 -15.83 12.83
#